data_AF-A0A267DXR3-F1
#
_entry.id   AF-A0A267DXR3-F1
#
_cell.length_a   1.000
_cell.length_b   1.000
_cell.length_c   1.000
_cell.angle_alpha   90.00
_cell.angle_beta   90.00
_cell.angle_gamma   90.00
#
_symmetry.space_group_name_H-M   'P 1'
#
loop_
_entity.id
_entity.type
_entity.pdbx_description
1 polymer ?
#
loop_
_entity_poly.entity_id
_entity_poly.type
_entity_poly.pdbx_seq_one_letter_code
_entity_poly.pdbx_strand_id
1 'polypeptide(L)'
;MGKSTWPPTCWTRTTWPRRSSPGSTQLPWCWPICKEPKDPDATDVGPFPSRRLKSDIFDAVNFSEKDEFVKSLRPEPLASDAEFAVRLFEPSSCCLDSVRAAFCFVCCLPVDELAKAEVESEFYTRVRRMRQTDDMAEVFDWMIELTNVPSKKIFGYKKGADYESGMEARRSGGNWTACYVEGEWRLIDPLWGVQILTKFDTGNYSKLDDQGNVEDSRKSEGQLIYGCNEFYFLTAPENLIITHFPVEELRQGSCWPGPSPWPSFIECRSSFQGRWTRCSTTA
;
A
#
# COMPACT_ATOMS: atom_id res chain seq x y z
N MET A 1 0.81 1.90 -71.01
CA MET A 1 1.03 2.72 -69.80
C MET A 1 -0.27 2.74 -69.00
N GLY A 2 -0.43 1.75 -68.13
CA GLY A 2 -1.68 1.47 -67.43
C GLY A 2 -1.81 2.27 -66.13
N LYS A 3 -3.00 2.84 -65.93
CA LYS A 3 -3.45 3.44 -64.67
C LYS A 3 -4.00 2.33 -63.77
N SER A 4 -3.56 2.28 -62.51
CA SER A 4 -4.24 1.57 -61.41
C SER A 4 -4.11 2.45 -60.16
N THR A 5 -5.06 3.32 -59.82
CA THR A 5 -6.24 3.08 -58.97
C THR A 5 -6.01 2.07 -57.84
N TRP A 6 -5.80 2.63 -56.65
CA TRP A 6 -5.78 1.96 -55.36
C TRP A 6 -7.19 1.41 -55.02
N PRO A 7 -7.32 0.14 -54.60
CA PRO A 7 -8.54 -0.35 -53.96
C PRO A 7 -8.53 -0.01 -52.44
N PRO A 8 -9.71 0.13 -51.81
CA PRO A 8 -9.83 0.40 -50.38
C PRO A 8 -9.56 -0.90 -49.62
N THR A 9 -8.60 -0.90 -48.70
CA THR A 9 -8.40 -2.02 -47.78
C THR A 9 -9.30 -1.87 -46.56
N CYS A 10 -10.27 -2.79 -46.45
CA CYS A 10 -11.02 -3.07 -45.24
C CYS A 10 -10.07 -3.37 -44.07
N TRP A 11 -10.22 -2.63 -42.97
CA TRP A 11 -9.65 -3.02 -41.68
C TRP A 11 -10.51 -4.12 -41.07
N THR A 12 -10.15 -5.38 -41.31
CA THR A 12 -10.66 -6.49 -40.50
C THR A 12 -9.84 -6.61 -39.23
N ARG A 13 -10.54 -6.52 -38.10
CA ARG A 13 -10.07 -6.68 -36.72
C ARG A 13 -9.27 -7.99 -36.60
N THR A 14 -7.94 -7.90 -36.61
CA THR A 14 -7.06 -9.02 -36.27
C THR A 14 -7.22 -9.27 -34.77
N THR A 15 -7.93 -10.34 -34.44
CA THR A 15 -8.03 -10.86 -33.08
C THR A 15 -6.65 -11.34 -32.65
N TRP A 16 -6.03 -10.61 -31.73
CA TRP A 16 -4.89 -11.12 -30.99
C TRP A 16 -5.33 -12.38 -30.23
N PRO A 17 -4.58 -13.49 -30.31
CA PRO A 17 -4.87 -14.64 -29.48
C PRO A 17 -4.74 -14.22 -28.02
N ARG A 18 -5.80 -14.49 -27.25
CA ARG A 18 -5.79 -14.48 -25.78
C ARG A 18 -4.54 -15.25 -25.36
N ARG A 19 -3.58 -14.57 -24.74
CA ARG A 19 -2.46 -15.23 -24.08
C ARG A 19 -3.09 -16.06 -22.97
N SER A 20 -3.21 -17.36 -23.22
CA SER A 20 -3.60 -18.35 -22.25
C SER A 20 -2.69 -18.17 -21.05
N SER A 21 -3.25 -17.89 -19.88
CA SER A 21 -2.52 -17.94 -18.62
C SER A 21 -1.79 -19.28 -18.57
N PRO A 22 -0.47 -19.32 -18.31
CA PRO A 22 0.18 -20.57 -17.97
C PRO A 22 -0.54 -21.11 -16.74
N GLY A 23 -0.92 -22.39 -16.79
CA GLY A 23 -1.73 -23.03 -15.77
C GLY A 23 -1.20 -22.73 -14.38
N SER A 24 -2.10 -22.39 -13.47
CA SER A 24 -1.82 -22.36 -12.04
C SER A 24 -1.42 -23.78 -11.63
N THR A 25 -0.13 -24.04 -11.60
CA THR A 25 0.40 -25.12 -10.79
C THR A 25 0.12 -24.71 -9.35
N GLN A 26 -0.97 -25.24 -8.77
CA GLN A 26 -1.21 -25.15 -7.34
C GLN A 26 0.07 -25.65 -6.65
N LEU A 27 0.77 -24.76 -5.95
CA LEU A 27 1.91 -25.12 -5.14
C LEU A 27 1.43 -26.13 -4.07
N PRO A 28 2.19 -27.20 -3.75
CA PRO A 28 1.69 -28.34 -2.95
C PRO A 28 1.50 -28.06 -1.46
N TRP A 29 1.77 -26.83 -1.01
CA TRP A 29 1.87 -26.49 0.40
C TRP A 29 0.81 -25.44 0.72
N CYS A 30 -0.40 -25.91 1.02
CA CYS A 30 -1.42 -25.11 1.67
C CYS A 30 -0.90 -24.74 3.06
N TRP A 31 -0.32 -23.54 3.14
CA TRP A 31 -0.24 -22.70 4.32
C TRP A 31 -1.47 -22.84 5.23
N PRO A 32 -1.39 -22.56 6.55
CA PRO A 32 -2.60 -22.36 7.31
C PRO A 32 -3.33 -21.21 6.63
N ILE A 33 -4.35 -21.60 5.86
CA ILE A 33 -5.20 -20.73 5.08
C ILE A 33 -5.66 -19.70 6.09
N CYS A 34 -5.34 -18.41 5.86
CA CYS A 34 -6.10 -17.35 6.51
C CYS A 34 -7.56 -17.76 6.37
N LYS A 35 -8.22 -18.07 7.48
CA LYS A 35 -9.59 -18.60 7.42
C LYS A 35 -10.58 -17.57 6.88
N GLU A 36 -10.13 -16.34 6.65
CA GLU A 36 -10.82 -15.36 5.85
C GLU A 36 -10.90 -15.88 4.41
N PRO A 37 -12.11 -16.14 3.89
CA PRO A 37 -12.28 -16.49 2.50
C PRO A 37 -11.56 -15.44 1.64
N LYS A 38 -10.91 -15.88 0.55
CA LYS A 38 -10.88 -15.05 -0.66
C LYS A 38 -12.34 -14.90 -1.05
N ASP A 39 -13.04 -13.97 -0.42
CA ASP A 39 -14.39 -13.66 -0.79
C ASP A 39 -14.29 -13.18 -2.24
N PRO A 40 -14.90 -13.86 -3.22
CA PRO A 40 -14.96 -13.35 -4.57
C PRO A 40 -15.69 -11.99 -4.63
N ASP A 41 -16.39 -11.61 -3.57
CA ASP A 41 -16.97 -10.30 -3.31
C ASP A 41 -16.04 -9.37 -2.48
N ALA A 42 -14.91 -9.84 -1.94
CA ALA A 42 -13.89 -8.94 -1.36
C ALA A 42 -13.17 -8.11 -2.43
N THR A 43 -13.29 -8.51 -3.71
CA THR A 43 -12.97 -7.62 -4.83
C THR A 43 -14.06 -6.57 -5.09
N ASP A 44 -15.26 -6.72 -4.52
CA ASP A 44 -16.41 -5.80 -4.64
C ASP A 44 -16.76 -5.04 -3.33
N VAL A 45 -16.21 -5.43 -2.17
CA VAL A 45 -16.20 -4.56 -0.98
C VAL A 45 -15.28 -3.38 -1.26
N GLY A 46 -15.88 -2.36 -1.87
CA GLY A 46 -15.28 -1.05 -2.06
C GLY A 46 -14.67 -0.54 -0.75
N PRO A 47 -13.70 0.38 -0.82
CA PRO A 47 -13.04 0.89 0.37
C PRO A 47 -14.07 1.62 1.25
N PHE A 48 -14.57 0.93 2.28
CA PHE A 48 -15.32 1.53 3.35
C PHE A 48 -14.34 2.04 4.41
N PRO A 49 -14.63 3.20 5.05
CA PRO A 49 -13.83 3.64 6.18
C PRO A 49 -13.80 2.54 7.25
N SER A 50 -12.63 2.35 7.86
CA SER A 50 -12.43 1.39 8.95
C SER A 50 -13.43 1.69 10.07
N ARG A 51 -14.19 0.68 10.53
CA ARG A 51 -15.19 0.87 11.60
C ARG A 51 -14.58 0.76 12.98
N ARG A 52 -13.50 -0.02 13.09
CA ARG A 52 -12.72 -0.20 14.33
C ARG A 52 -11.44 0.60 14.29
N LEU A 53 -10.97 1.00 15.46
CA LEU A 53 -9.66 1.60 15.63
C LEU A 53 -8.55 0.57 15.37
N LYS A 54 -7.31 1.05 15.21
CA LYS A 54 -6.12 0.16 15.18
C LYS A 54 -6.01 -0.65 16.47
N SER A 55 -6.19 -0.01 17.63
CA SER A 55 -6.09 -0.63 18.95
C SER A 55 -7.11 -1.74 19.21
N ASP A 56 -8.21 -1.77 18.46
CA ASP A 56 -9.26 -2.79 18.62
C ASP A 56 -8.86 -4.13 17.98
N ILE A 57 -7.92 -4.11 17.03
CA ILE A 57 -7.49 -5.29 16.27
C ILE A 57 -6.00 -5.61 16.44
N PHE A 58 -5.20 -4.64 16.86
CA PHE A 58 -3.76 -4.78 16.96
C PHE A 58 -3.24 -4.17 18.26
N ASP A 59 -2.52 -5.01 19.00
CA ASP A 59 -1.71 -4.63 20.15
C ASP A 59 -0.32 -5.26 19.97
N ALA A 60 0.70 -4.42 19.82
CA ALA A 60 2.07 -4.85 19.54
C ALA A 60 2.62 -5.84 20.58
N VAL A 61 2.15 -5.79 21.83
CA VAL A 61 2.59 -6.71 22.89
C VAL A 61 2.25 -8.16 22.52
N ASN A 62 1.09 -8.38 21.89
CA ASN A 62 0.62 -9.71 21.48
C ASN A 62 1.39 -10.28 20.28
N PHE A 63 2.20 -9.45 19.60
CA PHE A 63 3.01 -9.85 18.45
C PHE A 63 4.51 -9.93 18.78
N SER A 64 4.92 -9.63 20.02
CA SER A 64 6.33 -9.54 20.42
C SER A 64 7.15 -10.78 20.06
N GLU A 65 6.69 -11.98 20.40
CA GLU A 65 7.39 -13.24 20.08
C GLU A 65 7.52 -13.47 18.56
N LYS A 66 6.47 -13.17 17.79
CA LYS A 66 6.48 -13.29 16.32
C LYS A 66 7.41 -12.25 15.69
N ASP A 67 7.40 -11.02 16.21
CA ASP A 67 8.27 -9.94 15.76
C ASP A 67 9.74 -10.28 16.04
N GLU A 68 10.07 -10.84 17.20
CA GLU A 68 11.43 -11.31 17.53
C GLU A 68 11.87 -12.44 16.60
N PHE A 69 10.99 -13.40 16.32
CA PHE A 69 11.26 -14.44 15.33
C PHE A 69 11.59 -13.83 13.96
N VAL A 70 10.74 -12.94 13.44
CA VAL A 70 10.94 -12.31 12.13
C VAL A 70 12.24 -11.52 12.09
N LYS A 71 12.58 -10.77 13.14
CA LYS A 71 13.83 -10.01 13.26
C LYS A 71 15.07 -10.91 13.32
N SER A 72 14.92 -12.14 13.81
CA SER A 72 16.01 -13.12 13.88
C SER A 72 16.31 -13.78 12.53
N LEU A 73 15.38 -13.70 11.57
CA LEU A 73 15.53 -14.33 10.26
C LEU A 73 16.69 -13.69 9.50
N ARG A 74 17.58 -14.55 9.01
CA ARG A 74 18.61 -14.13 8.05
C ARG A 74 18.05 -14.26 6.64
N PRO A 75 18.16 -13.20 5.82
CA PRO A 75 17.87 -13.28 4.40
C PRO A 75 18.99 -14.06 3.71
N GLU A 76 18.98 -15.37 3.88
CA GLU A 76 19.88 -16.25 3.14
C GLU A 76 19.35 -16.43 1.72
N PRO A 77 20.22 -16.74 0.73
CA PRO A 77 19.75 -17.17 -0.58
C PRO A 77 18.85 -18.39 -0.42
N LEU A 78 17.57 -18.20 -0.69
CA LEU A 78 16.59 -19.27 -0.77
C LEU A 78 16.47 -19.70 -2.22
N ALA A 79 16.17 -20.98 -2.43
CA ALA A 79 16.07 -21.52 -3.77
C ALA A 79 14.79 -21.08 -4.49
N SER A 80 13.76 -20.61 -3.76
CA SER A 80 12.52 -20.08 -4.35
C SER A 80 11.72 -19.14 -3.44
N ASP A 81 10.82 -18.36 -4.05
CA ASP A 81 9.77 -17.57 -3.39
C ASP A 81 8.93 -18.40 -2.40
N ALA A 82 8.66 -19.66 -2.71
CA ALA A 82 7.89 -20.55 -1.84
C ALA A 82 8.65 -20.89 -0.54
N GLU A 83 9.96 -21.14 -0.63
CA GLU A 83 10.80 -21.36 0.56
C GLU A 83 10.91 -20.10 1.43
N PHE A 84 10.98 -18.92 0.80
CA PHE A 84 10.96 -17.64 1.51
C PHE A 84 9.66 -17.44 2.25
N ALA A 85 8.53 -17.66 1.56
CA ALA A 85 7.24 -17.64 2.19
C ALA A 85 7.27 -18.58 3.39
N VAL A 86 7.67 -19.87 3.22
CA VAL A 86 7.72 -20.95 4.24
C VAL A 86 8.37 -20.46 5.51
N ARG A 87 9.56 -19.88 5.37
CA ARG A 87 10.34 -19.42 6.50
C ARG A 87 9.74 -18.18 7.18
N LEU A 88 9.26 -17.20 6.41
CA LEU A 88 8.80 -15.93 6.96
C LEU A 88 7.43 -16.06 7.66
N PHE A 89 6.51 -16.81 7.09
CA PHE A 89 5.12 -16.87 7.54
C PHE A 89 4.77 -18.10 8.37
N GLU A 90 5.73 -18.96 8.71
CA GLU A 90 5.50 -20.15 9.56
C GLU A 90 4.77 -19.85 10.89
N PRO A 91 5.09 -18.77 11.63
CA PRO A 91 4.36 -18.43 12.86
C PRO A 91 2.99 -17.78 12.64
N SER A 92 2.60 -17.52 11.38
CA SER A 92 1.37 -16.79 11.06
C SER A 92 0.15 -17.71 11.14
N SER A 93 -0.82 -17.32 11.96
CA SER A 93 -2.08 -18.04 12.17
C SER A 93 -3.29 -17.37 11.52
N CYS A 94 -3.16 -16.09 11.16
CA CYS A 94 -4.19 -15.30 10.49
C CYS A 94 -3.56 -14.27 9.52
N CYS A 95 -4.40 -13.59 8.76
CA CYS A 95 -3.94 -12.59 7.79
C CYS A 95 -3.26 -11.39 8.45
N LEU A 96 -3.71 -10.99 9.64
CA LEU A 96 -3.05 -9.95 10.42
C LEU A 96 -1.62 -10.35 10.82
N ASP A 97 -1.38 -11.62 11.19
CA ASP A 97 -0.02 -12.11 11.48
C ASP A 97 0.88 -12.01 10.24
N SER A 98 0.39 -12.42 9.07
CA SER A 98 1.16 -12.36 7.83
C SER A 98 1.50 -10.93 7.44
N VAL A 99 0.52 -10.02 7.52
CA VAL A 99 0.73 -8.61 7.23
C VAL A 99 1.74 -7.99 8.22
N ARG A 100 1.66 -8.35 9.50
CA ARG A 100 2.61 -7.92 10.53
C ARG A 100 4.02 -8.46 10.25
N ALA A 101 4.15 -9.75 9.94
CA ALA A 101 5.42 -10.38 9.65
C ALA A 101 6.12 -9.72 8.46
N ALA A 102 5.40 -9.48 7.37
CA ALA A 102 5.95 -8.78 6.21
C ALA A 102 6.41 -7.35 6.56
N PHE A 103 5.58 -6.59 7.29
CA PHE A 103 5.93 -5.22 7.69
C PHE A 103 7.17 -5.18 8.59
N CYS A 104 7.21 -6.02 9.62
CA CYS A 104 8.37 -6.14 10.52
C CYS A 104 9.64 -6.54 9.78
N PHE A 105 9.53 -7.50 8.85
CA PHE A 105 10.68 -7.96 8.08
C PHE A 105 11.29 -6.81 7.25
N VAL A 106 10.47 -6.05 6.51
CA VAL A 106 10.94 -4.88 5.76
C VAL A 106 11.61 -3.86 6.68
N CYS A 107 11.05 -3.60 7.87
CA CYS A 107 11.61 -2.66 8.85
C CYS A 107 13.00 -3.05 9.38
N CYS A 108 13.38 -4.32 9.33
CA CYS A 108 14.70 -4.79 9.77
C CYS A 108 15.61 -5.25 8.63
N LEU A 109 15.25 -5.02 7.37
CA LEU A 109 16.09 -5.41 6.24
C LEU A 109 17.42 -4.62 6.23
N PRO A 110 18.58 -5.31 6.20
CA PRO A 110 19.87 -4.65 6.01
C PRO A 110 20.07 -4.29 4.51
N VAL A 111 19.27 -3.34 4.01
CA VAL A 111 19.13 -3.03 2.57
C VAL A 111 20.47 -2.73 1.90
N ASP A 112 21.34 -1.95 2.54
CA ASP A 112 22.65 -1.59 1.96
C ASP A 112 23.60 -2.77 1.86
N GLU A 113 23.56 -3.73 2.79
CA GLU A 113 24.38 -4.93 2.77
C GLU A 113 23.87 -5.90 1.70
N LEU A 114 22.54 -6.13 1.68
CA LEU A 114 21.91 -7.03 0.71
C LEU A 114 22.05 -6.54 -0.72
N ALA A 115 21.89 -5.24 -0.96
CA ALA A 115 22.03 -4.70 -2.31
C ALA A 115 23.45 -4.82 -2.87
N LYS A 116 24.48 -4.90 -2.01
CA LYS A 116 25.89 -5.07 -2.38
C LYS A 116 26.32 -6.53 -2.48
N ALA A 117 25.54 -7.46 -1.93
CA ALA A 117 25.88 -8.87 -1.96
C ALA A 117 25.87 -9.40 -3.40
N GLU A 118 26.90 -10.19 -3.74
CA GLU A 118 27.04 -10.88 -5.03
C GLU A 118 26.26 -12.21 -5.05
N VAL A 119 25.01 -12.16 -4.60
CA VAL A 119 24.10 -13.31 -4.50
C VAL A 119 22.94 -13.10 -5.46
N GLU A 120 22.72 -14.04 -6.36
CA GLU A 120 21.62 -13.98 -7.33
C GLU A 120 20.43 -14.82 -6.86
N SER A 121 19.34 -14.12 -6.55
CA SER A 121 18.01 -14.70 -6.29
C SER A 121 16.94 -13.66 -6.55
N GLU A 122 15.68 -14.10 -6.58
CA GLU A 122 14.53 -13.22 -6.76
C GLU A 122 14.44 -12.15 -5.66
N PHE A 123 14.68 -12.56 -4.41
CA PHE A 123 14.70 -11.67 -3.25
C PHE A 123 15.76 -10.57 -3.38
N TYR A 124 17.02 -10.94 -3.64
CA TYR A 124 18.12 -9.96 -3.76
C TYR A 124 17.91 -9.02 -4.96
N THR A 125 17.34 -9.52 -6.07
CA THR A 125 16.98 -8.70 -7.23
C THR A 125 15.95 -7.63 -6.85
N ARG A 126 14.91 -8.00 -6.09
CA ARG A 126 13.90 -7.06 -5.59
C ARG A 126 14.49 -6.03 -4.63
N VAL A 127 15.34 -6.47 -3.70
CA VAL A 127 16.00 -5.55 -2.76
C VAL A 127 16.86 -4.52 -3.49
N ARG A 128 17.60 -4.94 -4.54
CA ARG A 128 18.37 -4.02 -5.38
C ARG A 128 17.47 -3.04 -6.13
N ARG A 129 16.35 -3.49 -6.69
CA ARG A 129 15.40 -2.61 -7.41
C ARG A 129 14.77 -1.59 -6.47
N MET A 130 14.22 -2.06 -5.34
CA MET A 130 13.69 -1.23 -4.27
C MET A 130 14.69 -0.15 -3.85
N ARG A 131 15.97 -0.50 -3.65
CA ARG A 131 17.01 0.48 -3.27
C ARG A 131 17.27 1.52 -4.36
N GLN A 132 17.12 1.16 -5.64
CA GLN A 132 17.31 2.09 -6.76
C GLN A 132 16.12 3.06 -6.93
N THR A 133 14.92 2.59 -6.60
CA THR A 133 13.67 3.36 -6.77
C THR A 133 13.18 4.04 -5.49
N ASP A 134 13.77 3.70 -4.34
CA ASP A 134 13.28 4.03 -2.99
C ASP A 134 11.83 3.59 -2.76
N ASP A 135 11.40 2.51 -3.44
CA ASP A 135 10.06 1.95 -3.36
C ASP A 135 10.01 0.78 -2.36
N MET A 136 10.04 1.09 -1.06
CA MET A 136 9.95 0.07 0.00
C MET A 136 8.68 -0.80 -0.11
N ALA A 137 7.62 -0.32 -0.75
CA ALA A 137 6.44 -1.13 -0.98
C ALA A 137 6.69 -2.26 -1.98
N GLU A 138 7.69 -2.18 -2.87
CA GLU A 138 8.01 -3.28 -3.81
C GLU A 138 8.26 -4.60 -3.09
N VAL A 139 9.11 -4.58 -2.06
CA VAL A 139 9.47 -5.79 -1.31
C VAL A 139 8.34 -6.21 -0.37
N PHE A 140 7.62 -5.25 0.24
CA PHE A 140 6.44 -5.53 1.05
C PHE A 140 5.32 -6.19 0.25
N ASP A 141 4.92 -5.58 -0.88
CA ASP A 141 3.82 -6.04 -1.73
C ASP A 141 4.10 -7.44 -2.26
N TRP A 142 5.34 -7.70 -2.72
CA TRP A 142 5.75 -9.04 -3.13
C TRP A 142 5.58 -10.06 -2.00
N MET A 143 5.98 -9.74 -0.76
CA MET A 143 5.78 -10.65 0.36
C MET A 143 4.30 -10.93 0.63
N ILE A 144 3.44 -9.91 0.52
CA ILE A 144 2.00 -10.07 0.69
C ILE A 144 1.40 -10.93 -0.43
N GLU A 145 1.89 -10.82 -1.67
CA GLU A 145 1.49 -11.66 -2.80
C GLU A 145 1.81 -13.15 -2.61
N LEU A 146 2.79 -13.48 -1.76
CA LEU A 146 3.09 -14.87 -1.37
C LEU A 146 2.06 -15.47 -0.40
N THR A 147 1.15 -14.64 0.11
CA THR A 147 0.11 -15.02 1.08
C THR A 147 -1.27 -15.08 0.41
N ASN A 148 -2.32 -15.33 1.20
CA ASN A 148 -3.71 -15.21 0.74
C ASN A 148 -4.38 -13.90 1.17
N VAL A 149 -3.64 -12.95 1.74
CA VAL A 149 -4.15 -11.64 2.16
C VAL A 149 -4.56 -10.84 0.91
N PRO A 150 -5.83 -10.40 0.78
CA PRO A 150 -6.20 -9.45 -0.26
C PRO A 150 -5.46 -8.12 -0.05
N SER A 151 -4.77 -7.64 -1.09
CA SER A 151 -4.02 -6.38 -1.02
C SER A 151 -4.14 -5.57 -2.30
N LYS A 152 -3.91 -4.27 -2.18
CA LYS A 152 -3.87 -3.33 -3.30
C LYS A 152 -2.81 -2.27 -3.06
N LYS A 153 -1.83 -2.20 -3.96
CA LYS A 153 -0.90 -1.07 -4.03
C LYS A 153 -1.65 0.17 -4.48
N ILE A 154 -1.50 1.26 -3.74
CA ILE A 154 -2.12 2.56 -4.01
C ILE A 154 -1.01 3.49 -4.48
N PHE A 155 -1.16 4.02 -5.68
CA PHE A 155 -0.27 5.05 -6.21
C PHE A 155 -0.85 6.43 -5.93
N GLY A 156 0.04 7.38 -5.68
CA GLY A 156 -0.38 8.74 -5.40
C GLY A 156 0.81 9.67 -5.21
N TYR A 157 0.56 10.67 -4.38
CA TYR A 157 1.57 11.61 -3.94
C TYR A 157 1.67 11.58 -2.43
N LYS A 158 2.89 11.72 -1.88
CA LYS A 158 3.07 11.86 -0.45
C LYS A 158 4.11 12.91 -0.09
N LYS A 159 3.94 13.57 1.05
CA LYS A 159 4.85 14.65 1.48
C LYS A 159 6.25 14.11 1.77
N GLY A 160 7.21 14.34 0.88
CA GLY A 160 8.61 14.01 1.13
C GLY A 160 9.22 14.82 2.28
N ALA A 161 10.42 14.45 2.70
CA ALA A 161 11.17 15.23 3.70
C ALA A 161 11.54 16.64 3.19
N ASP A 162 11.58 16.81 1.87
CA ASP A 162 11.77 18.07 1.15
C ASP A 162 10.48 18.87 0.94
N TYR A 163 9.34 18.40 1.47
CA TYR A 163 8.07 19.12 1.35
C TYR A 163 8.10 20.41 2.18
N GLU A 164 7.88 21.54 1.53
CA GLU A 164 7.78 22.85 2.18
C GLU A 164 6.35 23.42 2.13
N SER A 165 6.06 24.32 3.07
CA SER A 165 4.79 25.05 3.05
C SER A 165 4.60 25.79 1.73
N GLY A 166 3.43 25.63 1.12
CA GLY A 166 3.13 26.18 -0.21
C GLY A 166 3.56 25.28 -1.39
N MET A 167 4.28 24.17 -1.16
CA MET A 167 4.54 23.21 -2.22
C MET A 167 3.29 22.38 -2.56
N GLU A 168 3.10 22.15 -3.86
CA GLU A 168 2.10 21.24 -4.36
C GLU A 168 2.49 19.79 -4.09
N ALA A 169 1.60 19.00 -3.48
CA ALA A 169 1.85 17.60 -3.19
C ALA A 169 2.23 16.76 -4.42
N ARG A 170 1.74 17.16 -5.63
CA ARG A 170 1.95 16.44 -6.90
C ARG A 170 3.41 16.28 -7.33
N ARG A 171 4.34 16.98 -6.67
CA ARG A 171 5.77 16.94 -6.99
C ARG A 171 6.48 15.73 -6.39
N SER A 172 5.88 15.08 -5.39
CA SER A 172 6.46 13.95 -4.67
C SER A 172 5.59 12.72 -4.88
N GLY A 173 5.91 11.95 -5.91
CA GLY A 173 5.26 10.67 -6.17
C GLY A 173 5.43 9.73 -4.98
N GLY A 174 4.48 8.83 -4.78
CA GLY A 174 4.54 7.87 -3.69
C GLY A 174 3.57 6.74 -3.87
N ASN A 175 3.74 5.73 -3.04
CA ASN A 175 2.82 4.62 -2.92
C ASN A 175 2.77 4.13 -1.47
N TRP A 176 1.72 3.38 -1.19
CA TRP A 176 1.45 2.67 0.04
C TRP A 176 0.49 1.52 -0.29
N THR A 177 0.23 0.64 0.67
CA THR A 177 -0.52 -0.59 0.43
C THR A 177 -1.76 -0.64 1.30
N ALA A 178 -2.90 -1.04 0.72
CA ALA A 178 -4.06 -1.44 1.48
C ALA A 178 -4.08 -2.97 1.59
N CYS A 179 -4.24 -3.49 2.81
CA CYS A 179 -4.43 -4.92 3.07
C CYS A 179 -5.81 -5.14 3.73
N TYR A 180 -6.50 -6.19 3.33
CA TYR A 180 -7.75 -6.61 3.96
C TYR A 180 -7.43 -7.56 5.11
N VAL A 181 -7.70 -7.11 6.35
CA VAL A 181 -7.44 -7.87 7.57
C VAL A 181 -8.60 -7.67 8.54
N GLU A 182 -8.99 -8.74 9.23
CA GLU A 182 -10.05 -8.70 10.24
C GLU A 182 -11.39 -8.21 9.64
N GLY A 183 -11.65 -8.44 8.36
CA GLY A 183 -12.85 -7.96 7.68
C GLY A 183 -12.87 -6.47 7.29
N GLU A 184 -11.72 -5.78 7.30
CA GLU A 184 -11.62 -4.36 6.93
C GLU A 184 -10.35 -4.05 6.12
N TRP A 185 -10.44 -3.08 5.21
CA TRP A 185 -9.25 -2.52 4.55
C TRP A 185 -8.46 -1.63 5.51
N ARG A 186 -7.14 -1.86 5.59
CA ARG A 186 -6.20 -1.12 6.44
C ARG A 186 -5.02 -0.63 5.62
N LEU A 187 -4.57 0.60 5.87
CA LEU A 187 -3.47 1.24 5.14
C LEU A 187 -2.13 1.00 5.82
N ILE A 188 -1.11 0.72 5.02
CA ILE A 188 0.25 0.46 5.45
C ILE A 188 1.18 1.25 4.54
N ASP A 189 2.06 2.08 5.09
CA ASP A 189 3.15 2.70 4.32
C ASP A 189 4.49 2.08 4.74
N PRO A 190 5.05 1.15 3.94
CA PRO A 190 6.33 0.52 4.24
C PRO A 190 7.50 1.52 4.26
N LEU A 191 7.49 2.55 3.40
CA LEU A 191 8.59 3.51 3.35
C LEU A 191 8.67 4.34 4.63
N TRP A 192 7.55 4.96 5.01
CA TRP A 192 7.50 5.80 6.23
C TRP A 192 7.51 4.95 7.50
N GLY A 193 7.12 3.67 7.39
CA GLY A 193 7.27 2.66 8.43
C GLY A 193 8.72 2.29 8.72
N VAL A 194 9.61 2.32 7.71
CA VAL A 194 11.01 1.88 7.81
C VAL A 194 11.98 3.03 8.03
N GLN A 195 11.78 4.13 7.30
CA GLN A 195 12.78 5.18 7.14
C GLN A 195 12.41 6.45 7.92
N ILE A 196 13.35 6.95 8.71
CA ILE A 196 13.25 8.24 9.38
C ILE A 196 14.44 9.10 8.94
N LEU A 197 14.16 10.18 8.20
CA LEU A 197 15.18 11.16 7.84
C LEU A 197 15.35 12.18 8.98
N THR A 198 16.51 12.17 9.62
CA THR A 198 16.84 13.09 10.72
C THR A 198 17.83 14.15 10.27
N LYS A 199 17.83 15.32 10.93
CA LYS A 199 18.78 16.43 10.66
C LYS A 199 18.76 16.95 9.21
N PHE A 200 17.69 16.68 8.47
CA PHE A 200 17.46 17.27 7.16
C PHE A 200 17.05 18.73 7.32
N ASP A 201 17.59 19.58 6.45
CA ASP A 201 17.28 21.00 6.43
C ASP A 201 17.36 21.47 4.98
N THR A 202 16.29 22.09 4.48
CA THR A 202 16.26 22.62 3.12
C THR A 202 17.12 23.88 2.99
N GLY A 203 17.44 24.54 4.09
CA GLY A 203 18.13 25.82 4.14
C GLY A 203 17.20 27.01 3.93
N ASN A 204 15.89 26.80 3.74
CA ASN A 204 14.96 27.86 3.36
C ASN A 204 14.31 28.61 4.54
N TYR A 205 14.39 28.05 5.76
CA TYR A 205 13.78 28.63 6.96
C TYR A 205 14.79 28.69 8.10
N SER A 206 15.00 29.89 8.67
CA SER A 206 15.81 30.06 9.89
C SER A 206 15.11 29.42 11.09
N LYS A 207 15.89 28.80 11.97
CA LYS A 207 15.39 28.20 13.21
C LYS A 207 15.48 29.23 14.34
N LEU A 208 14.55 29.14 15.29
CA LEU A 208 14.64 29.86 16.55
C LEU A 208 15.06 28.86 17.63
N ASP A 209 16.06 29.22 18.43
CA ASP A 209 16.38 28.45 19.63
C ASP A 209 15.36 28.74 20.75
N ASP A 210 15.46 28.00 21.87
CA ASP A 210 14.58 28.17 23.04
C ASP A 210 14.66 29.57 23.68
N GLN A 211 15.64 30.38 23.28
CA GLN A 211 15.91 31.73 23.77
C GLN A 211 15.46 32.80 22.76
N GLY A 212 14.92 32.39 21.61
CA GLY A 212 14.44 33.28 20.55
C GLY A 212 15.55 33.82 19.64
N ASN A 213 16.78 33.30 19.73
CA ASN A 213 17.83 33.67 18.79
C ASN A 213 17.62 32.96 17.45
N VAL A 214 17.94 33.68 16.37
CA VAL A 214 17.86 33.15 15.01
C VAL A 214 19.14 32.36 14.71
N GLU A 215 18.99 31.07 14.43
CA GLU A 215 20.03 30.24 13.86
C GLU A 215 19.92 30.27 12.33
N ASP A 216 21.02 30.63 11.66
CA ASP A 216 21.09 30.66 10.21
C ASP A 216 20.82 29.28 9.63
N SER A 217 19.90 29.22 8.67
CA SER A 217 19.54 28.00 7.97
C SER A 217 20.73 27.51 7.13
N ARG A 218 21.07 26.24 7.29
CA ARG A 218 22.10 25.59 6.47
C ARG A 218 21.51 24.34 5.87
N LYS A 219 21.55 24.27 4.54
CA LYS A 219 21.12 23.09 3.82
C LYS A 219 21.88 21.86 4.33
N SER A 220 21.15 20.84 4.71
CA SER A 220 21.67 19.56 5.21
C SER A 220 20.89 18.44 4.57
N GLU A 221 21.59 17.47 4.00
CA GLU A 221 20.99 16.28 3.39
C GLU A 221 20.44 15.30 4.45
N GLY A 222 20.73 15.54 5.73
CA GLY A 222 20.27 14.71 6.83
C GLY A 222 20.94 13.34 6.89
N GLN A 223 20.44 12.50 7.79
CA GLN A 223 20.87 11.13 7.99
C GLN A 223 19.65 10.23 8.10
N LEU A 224 19.64 9.17 7.29
CA LEU A 224 18.61 8.14 7.34
C LEU A 224 18.85 7.21 8.54
N ILE A 225 17.82 7.04 9.35
CA ILE A 225 17.77 6.07 10.44
C ILE A 225 16.69 5.06 10.09
N TYR A 226 17.04 3.78 10.18
CA TYR A 226 16.12 2.67 9.97
C TYR A 226 15.51 2.24 11.29
N GLY A 227 14.20 1.99 11.30
CA GLY A 227 13.47 1.50 12.46
C GLY A 227 12.06 1.08 12.09
N CYS A 228 11.32 0.54 13.06
CA CYS A 228 9.90 0.21 12.85
C CYS A 228 9.04 1.33 13.43
N ASN A 229 8.43 2.13 12.57
CA ASN A 229 7.47 3.15 12.94
C ASN A 229 6.05 2.58 12.86
N GLU A 230 5.54 2.17 14.03
CA GLU A 230 4.21 1.60 14.19
C GLU A 230 3.08 2.51 13.70
N PHE A 231 3.27 3.84 13.63
CA PHE A 231 2.23 4.73 13.15
C PHE A 231 1.76 4.36 11.74
N TYR A 232 2.68 3.91 10.88
CA TYR A 232 2.42 3.58 9.48
C TYR A 232 1.94 2.14 9.25
N PHE A 233 1.72 1.37 10.31
CA PHE A 233 1.14 0.03 10.27
C PHE A 233 -0.36 0.10 10.61
N LEU A 234 -1.24 -0.31 9.70
CA LEU A 234 -2.71 -0.28 9.85
C LEU A 234 -3.25 1.13 10.18
N THR A 235 -2.66 2.14 9.54
CA THR A 235 -3.00 3.54 9.73
C THR A 235 -4.42 3.82 9.24
N ALA A 236 -5.19 4.57 10.03
CA ALA A 236 -6.50 5.00 9.63
C ALA A 236 -6.42 6.08 8.52
N PRO A 237 -7.31 6.08 7.51
CA PRO A 237 -7.28 7.05 6.41
C PRO A 237 -7.28 8.52 6.86
N GLU A 238 -8.00 8.85 7.94
CA GLU A 238 -8.07 10.19 8.53
C GLU A 238 -6.71 10.71 9.00
N ASN A 239 -5.78 9.83 9.36
CA ASN A 239 -4.42 10.20 9.77
C ASN A 239 -3.48 10.42 8.58
N LEU A 240 -3.86 9.93 7.40
CA LEU A 240 -3.06 10.06 6.17
C LEU A 240 -3.60 11.13 5.21
N ILE A 241 -4.82 11.64 5.42
CA ILE A 241 -5.51 12.55 4.48
C ILE A 241 -4.73 13.83 4.13
N ILE A 242 -3.85 14.30 5.03
CA ILE A 242 -3.05 15.51 4.83
C ILE A 242 -1.66 15.24 4.24
N THR A 243 -1.26 13.98 4.15
CA THR A 243 0.09 13.56 3.77
C THR A 243 0.13 12.61 2.58
N HIS A 244 -0.93 11.83 2.34
CA HIS A 244 -1.04 10.82 1.28
C HIS A 244 -2.25 11.12 0.40
N PHE A 245 -1.99 11.42 -0.87
CA PHE A 245 -2.98 11.86 -1.84
C PHE A 245 -3.07 10.81 -2.95
N PRO A 246 -4.05 9.89 -2.90
CA PRO A 246 -4.17 8.85 -3.91
C PRO A 246 -4.44 9.48 -5.28
N VAL A 247 -3.76 8.98 -6.31
CA VAL A 247 -4.12 9.28 -7.68
C VAL A 247 -5.15 8.25 -8.10
N GLU A 248 -6.35 8.72 -8.44
CA GLU A 248 -7.36 7.85 -9.01
C GLU A 248 -6.87 7.36 -10.38
N GLU A 249 -6.48 6.09 -10.49
CA GLU A 249 -6.54 5.38 -11.77
C GLU A 249 -8.01 5.09 -12.12
N LEU A 250 -8.83 6.13 -12.25
CA LEU A 250 -10.05 6.03 -13.04
C LEU A 250 -9.65 6.07 -14.51
N ARG A 251 -9.36 4.89 -15.09
CA ARG A 251 -9.80 4.45 -16.44
C ARG A 251 -8.96 3.28 -16.98
N GLN A 252 -9.43 2.06 -16.75
CA GLN A 252 -10.01 1.24 -17.82
C GLN A 252 -10.71 0.01 -17.23
N GLY A 253 -12.04 0.07 -17.18
CA GLY A 253 -12.85 -1.14 -17.28
C GLY A 253 -13.69 -1.58 -16.08
N SER A 254 -14.20 -0.69 -15.22
CA SER A 254 -15.44 -0.97 -14.44
C SER A 254 -16.01 0.33 -13.86
N CYS A 255 -17.33 0.47 -13.97
CA CYS A 255 -18.09 1.66 -13.62
C CYS A 255 -18.07 1.97 -12.12
N TRP A 256 -17.62 3.16 -11.75
CA TRP A 256 -18.06 3.83 -10.51
C TRP A 256 -18.87 5.06 -10.90
N PRO A 257 -20.08 5.29 -10.35
CA PRO A 257 -20.75 6.58 -10.47
C PRO A 257 -19.98 7.58 -9.62
N GLY A 258 -19.33 8.55 -10.27
CA GLY A 258 -18.51 9.56 -9.58
C GLY A 258 -19.32 10.38 -8.56
N PRO A 259 -18.66 10.98 -7.56
CA PRO A 259 -19.32 11.91 -6.65
C PRO A 259 -19.77 13.14 -7.44
N SER A 260 -21.09 13.33 -7.48
CA SER A 260 -21.73 14.58 -7.92
C SER A 260 -21.08 15.77 -7.20
N PRO A 261 -20.82 16.90 -7.88
CA PRO A 261 -20.24 18.07 -7.25
C PRO A 261 -21.19 18.61 -6.17
N TRP A 262 -20.63 18.89 -5.01
CA TRP A 262 -21.28 19.55 -3.87
C TRP A 262 -22.10 20.77 -4.33
N PRO A 263 -23.43 20.80 -4.14
CA PRO A 263 -24.19 22.04 -4.19
C PRO A 263 -24.21 22.66 -2.79
N SER A 264 -23.61 23.85 -2.71
CA SER A 264 -23.97 24.99 -1.88
C SER A 264 -25.01 24.75 -0.78
N PHE A 265 -24.56 24.78 0.47
CA PHE A 265 -25.42 24.86 1.64
C PHE A 265 -26.04 26.27 1.71
N ILE A 266 -27.16 26.48 1.02
CA ILE A 266 -28.07 27.61 1.27
C ILE A 266 -29.43 27.01 1.64
N GLU A 267 -29.72 27.09 2.93
CA GLU A 267 -31.00 27.44 3.53
C GLU A 267 -32.27 27.17 2.70
N CYS A 268 -33.05 26.16 3.09
CA CYS A 268 -34.51 26.30 3.06
C CYS A 268 -35.18 25.37 4.09
N ARG A 269 -35.69 26.01 5.15
CA ARG A 269 -36.72 25.46 6.03
C ARG A 269 -38.04 25.30 5.26
N SER A 270 -38.86 24.38 5.77
CA SER A 270 -40.25 24.10 5.38
C SER A 270 -40.36 23.34 4.04
N SER A 271 -41.14 22.28 3.91
CA SER A 271 -42.46 22.06 4.47
C SER A 271 -42.76 20.56 4.57
N PHE A 272 -43.21 20.19 5.76
CA PHE A 272 -43.92 18.97 6.13
C PHE A 272 -45.16 18.81 5.23
N GLN A 273 -45.36 17.65 4.58
CA GLN A 273 -46.70 17.11 4.23
C GLN A 273 -46.65 15.69 3.62
N GLY A 274 -47.19 14.71 4.39
CA GLY A 274 -47.83 13.47 3.93
C GLY A 274 -46.91 12.35 3.41
N ARG A 275 -47.15 11.06 3.62
CA ARG A 275 -48.29 10.30 4.17
C ARG A 275 -47.78 8.87 4.42
N TRP A 276 -48.02 8.32 5.61
CA TRP A 276 -47.68 6.94 5.97
C TRP A 276 -48.76 5.97 5.49
N THR A 277 -48.39 4.84 4.90
CA THR A 277 -49.27 3.68 4.71
C THR A 277 -48.75 2.49 5.50
N ARG A 278 -49.67 1.86 6.23
CA ARG A 278 -49.50 0.85 7.27
C ARG A 278 -49.49 -0.56 6.66
N CYS A 279 -48.57 -1.41 7.10
CA CYS A 279 -48.56 -2.85 6.82
C CYS A 279 -49.81 -3.52 7.41
N SER A 280 -50.51 -4.32 6.60
CA SER A 280 -51.55 -5.24 7.05
C SER A 280 -50.99 -6.65 7.16
N THR A 281 -51.02 -7.18 8.38
CA THR A 281 -50.85 -8.60 8.69
C THR A 281 -52.15 -9.33 8.38
N THR A 282 -52.10 -10.47 7.70
CA THR A 282 -53.21 -11.42 7.63
C THR A 282 -52.74 -12.77 8.14
N ALA A 283 -53.66 -13.38 8.90
CA ALA A 283 -53.58 -14.64 9.62
C ALA A 283 -53.49 -15.86 8.70
#